data_AF-A0A2G5LD31-F1
#
_entry.id   AF-A0A2G5LD31-F1
#
_cell.length_a   1.000
_cell.length_b   1.000
_cell.length_c   1.000
_cell.angle_alpha   90.00
_cell.angle_beta   90.00
_cell.angle_gamma   90.00
#
_symmetry.space_group_name_H-M   'P 1'
#
loop_
_entity.id
_entity.type
_entity.pdbx_description
1 polymer ?
#
loop_
_entity_poly.entity_id
_entity_poly.type
_entity_poly.pdbx_seq_one_letter_code
_entity_poly.pdbx_strand_id
1 'polypeptide(L)'
;MKSSFVLDLGKEKRLALLLDSYYSNCLKHYDFGRVQNLREQLLGVDVIFKHKISQKTFLVDEKAQLDYINEDLPTFAFELHYLKNGILKDGWLFDASKKTDFYALVTGIYEDEPNKYTSCKIAFVNRKKLLELLKTKGVTKTCLLEYYQKEPLPHGKMKLKELDPRTEGYLYHSKNNKAEQPFNLILKLDYLFSNRVAKKFT
;
A
#
# COMPACT_ATOMS: atom_id res chain seq x y z
N MET A 1 -0.20 -9.83 28.08
CA MET A 1 -0.27 -8.85 26.97
C MET A 1 0.02 -9.59 25.68
N LYS A 2 -0.97 -9.84 24.81
CA LYS A 2 -0.67 -10.33 23.45
C LYS A 2 -0.02 -9.16 22.71
N SER A 3 1.20 -9.35 22.20
CA SER A 3 1.90 -8.33 21.40
C SER A 3 0.99 -7.88 20.25
N SER A 4 0.92 -6.58 19.96
CA SER A 4 0.16 -6.00 18.84
C SER A 4 0.42 -6.75 17.53
N PHE A 5 1.65 -7.20 17.34
CA PHE A 5 2.10 -8.02 16.23
C PHE A 5 1.28 -9.29 16.00
N VAL A 6 0.90 -10.02 17.07
CA VAL A 6 0.13 -11.27 16.95
C VAL A 6 -1.30 -10.99 16.53
N LEU A 7 -1.86 -9.87 16.99
CA LEU A 7 -3.21 -9.44 16.61
C LEU A 7 -3.22 -8.98 15.14
N ASP A 8 -2.22 -8.21 14.73
CA ASP A 8 -2.06 -7.73 13.35
C ASP A 8 -1.89 -8.89 12.37
N LEU A 9 -1.04 -9.87 12.71
CA LEU A 9 -0.88 -11.10 11.91
C LEU A 9 -2.18 -11.90 11.82
N GLY A 10 -2.99 -11.91 12.88
CA GLY A 10 -4.31 -12.54 12.88
C GLY A 10 -5.28 -11.84 11.93
N LYS A 11 -5.29 -10.50 11.92
CA LYS A 11 -6.09 -9.70 10.98
C LYS A 11 -5.70 -9.96 9.54
N GLU A 12 -4.41 -9.95 9.21
CA GLU A 12 -3.93 -10.21 7.84
C GLU A 12 -4.34 -11.59 7.33
N LYS A 13 -4.19 -12.63 8.16
CA LYS A 13 -4.60 -14.00 7.81
C LYS A 13 -6.09 -14.12 7.52
N ARG A 14 -6.95 -13.45 8.31
CA ARG A 14 -8.40 -13.43 8.07
C ARG A 14 -8.73 -12.73 6.75
N LEU A 15 -8.05 -11.62 6.46
CA LEU A 15 -8.26 -10.87 5.23
C LEU A 15 -7.83 -11.68 4.01
N ALA A 16 -6.69 -12.37 4.09
CA ALA A 16 -6.19 -13.23 3.02
C ALA A 16 -7.24 -14.24 2.52
N LEU A 17 -8.03 -14.83 3.41
CA LEU A 17 -9.10 -15.76 3.04
C LEU A 17 -10.18 -15.10 2.17
N LEU A 18 -10.56 -13.86 2.51
CA LEU A 18 -11.53 -13.09 1.73
C LEU A 18 -10.95 -12.69 0.36
N LEU A 19 -9.70 -12.23 0.33
CA LEU A 19 -9.00 -11.84 -0.91
C LEU A 19 -8.87 -13.04 -1.86
N ASP A 20 -8.52 -14.22 -1.34
CA ASP A 20 -8.41 -15.45 -2.12
C ASP A 20 -9.74 -15.84 -2.76
N SER A 21 -10.85 -15.67 -2.03
CA SER A 21 -12.19 -15.87 -2.58
C SER A 21 -12.45 -14.92 -3.76
N TYR A 22 -12.12 -13.64 -3.63
CA TYR A 22 -12.31 -12.66 -4.69
C TYR A 22 -11.43 -12.95 -5.91
N TYR A 23 -10.15 -13.27 -5.71
CA TYR A 23 -9.26 -13.62 -6.82
C TYR A 23 -9.75 -14.87 -7.55
N SER A 24 -10.12 -15.91 -6.82
CA SER A 24 -10.65 -17.16 -7.40
C SER A 24 -11.92 -16.92 -8.23
N ASN A 25 -12.83 -16.10 -7.73
CA ASN A 25 -14.14 -15.88 -8.35
C ASN A 25 -14.09 -14.88 -9.52
N CYS A 26 -13.25 -13.85 -9.42
CA CYS A 26 -13.27 -12.72 -10.36
C CYS A 26 -12.13 -12.78 -11.39
N LEU A 27 -10.97 -13.37 -11.09
CA LEU A 27 -9.82 -13.43 -12.01
C LEU A 27 -9.83 -14.69 -12.89
N LYS A 28 -10.92 -14.93 -13.64
CA LYS A 28 -11.12 -16.15 -14.44
C LYS A 28 -9.99 -16.48 -15.42
N HIS A 29 -9.29 -15.47 -15.93
CA HIS A 29 -8.19 -15.61 -16.90
C HIS A 29 -6.81 -15.78 -16.25
N TYR A 30 -6.74 -15.80 -14.92
CA TYR A 30 -5.50 -15.94 -14.17
C TYR A 30 -5.58 -17.12 -13.23
N ASP A 31 -4.45 -17.76 -13.03
CA ASP A 31 -4.17 -18.56 -11.84
C ASP A 31 -3.48 -17.65 -10.80
N PHE A 32 -3.60 -17.99 -9.52
CA PHE A 32 -2.85 -17.31 -8.49
C PHE A 32 -2.25 -18.27 -7.47
N GLY A 33 -1.16 -17.85 -6.84
CA GLY A 33 -0.55 -18.57 -5.73
C GLY A 33 -0.02 -17.59 -4.68
N ARG A 34 -0.23 -17.92 -3.40
CA ARG A 34 0.32 -17.16 -2.27
C ARG A 34 1.78 -17.50 -2.04
N VAL A 35 2.56 -16.47 -1.77
CA VAL A 35 3.96 -16.59 -1.38
C VAL A 35 4.03 -16.75 0.14
N GLN A 36 4.50 -17.89 0.60
CA GLN A 36 4.76 -18.16 2.02
C GLN A 36 6.23 -17.95 2.40
N ASN A 37 7.10 -17.78 1.40
CA ASN A 37 8.53 -17.61 1.62
C ASN A 37 8.80 -16.19 2.16
N LEU A 38 9.29 -16.12 3.40
CA LEU A 38 9.59 -14.84 4.04
C LEU A 38 10.56 -13.96 3.24
N ARG A 39 11.55 -14.54 2.55
CA ARG A 39 12.50 -13.75 1.75
C ARG A 39 11.80 -13.10 0.56
N GLU A 40 10.84 -13.79 -0.07
CA GLU A 40 10.07 -13.23 -1.17
C GLU A 40 9.05 -12.18 -0.70
N GLN A 41 8.41 -12.40 0.45
CA GLN A 41 7.54 -11.39 1.07
C GLN A 41 8.31 -10.11 1.41
N LEU A 42 9.56 -10.22 1.89
CA LEU A 42 10.44 -9.08 2.10
C LEU A 42 10.78 -8.33 0.81
N LEU A 43 10.65 -8.97 -0.36
CA LEU A 43 10.78 -8.33 -1.68
C LEU A 43 9.46 -7.72 -2.19
N GLY A 44 8.39 -7.76 -1.40
CA GLY A 44 7.09 -7.18 -1.73
C GLY A 44 6.26 -8.05 -2.64
N VAL A 45 6.19 -9.34 -2.34
CA VAL A 45 5.39 -10.29 -3.09
C VAL A 45 4.62 -11.15 -2.10
N ASP A 46 3.31 -10.93 -2.04
CA ASP A 46 2.38 -11.74 -1.26
C ASP A 46 1.65 -12.75 -2.15
N VAL A 47 1.36 -12.35 -3.39
CA VAL A 47 0.62 -13.16 -4.36
C VAL A 47 1.25 -13.04 -5.74
N ILE A 48 1.26 -14.14 -6.47
CA ILE A 48 1.70 -14.20 -7.86
C ILE A 48 0.49 -14.51 -8.72
N PHE A 49 0.18 -13.64 -9.68
CA PHE A 49 -0.84 -13.89 -10.70
C PHE A 49 -0.20 -14.34 -12.00
N LYS A 50 -0.71 -15.43 -12.58
CA LYS A 50 -0.23 -15.97 -13.85
C LYS A 50 -1.38 -16.02 -14.85
N HIS A 51 -1.25 -15.30 -15.96
CA HIS A 51 -2.26 -15.33 -17.00
C HIS A 51 -2.27 -16.69 -17.71
N LYS A 52 -3.44 -17.33 -17.80
CA LYS A 52 -3.58 -18.74 -18.23
C LYS A 52 -3.11 -19.01 -19.67
N ILE A 53 -3.24 -18.03 -20.56
CA ILE A 53 -2.88 -18.21 -21.99
C ILE A 53 -1.46 -17.72 -22.24
N SER A 54 -1.22 -16.42 -22.10
CA SER A 54 0.10 -15.81 -22.33
C SER A 54 1.20 -16.23 -21.36
N GLN A 55 0.87 -16.92 -20.27
CA GLN A 55 1.79 -17.32 -19.19
C GLN A 55 2.49 -16.14 -18.49
N LYS A 56 2.06 -14.90 -18.77
CA LYS A 56 2.63 -13.70 -18.17
C LYS A 56 2.34 -13.69 -16.67
N THR A 57 3.38 -13.44 -15.89
CA THR A 57 3.32 -13.42 -14.43
C THR A 57 3.35 -11.98 -13.93
N PHE A 58 2.64 -11.72 -12.84
CA PHE A 58 2.59 -10.44 -12.15
C PHE A 58 2.78 -10.65 -10.65
N LEU A 59 3.70 -9.88 -10.07
CA LEU A 59 4.04 -9.94 -8.65
C LEU A 59 3.23 -8.88 -7.89
N VAL A 60 2.46 -9.32 -6.90
CA VAL A 60 1.48 -8.49 -6.20
C VAL A 60 1.82 -8.40 -4.72
N ASP A 61 1.83 -7.17 -4.22
CA ASP A 61 1.99 -6.83 -2.81
C ASP A 61 0.63 -6.38 -2.26
N GLU A 62 0.09 -7.10 -1.28
CA GLU A 62 -1.19 -6.80 -0.66
C GLU A 62 -0.97 -5.78 0.45
N LYS A 63 -1.69 -4.66 0.38
CA LYS A 63 -1.61 -3.59 1.39
C LYS A 63 -3.02 -3.23 1.83
N ALA A 64 -3.28 -3.30 3.13
CA ALA A 64 -4.64 -3.19 3.67
C ALA A 64 -4.77 -2.13 4.77
N GLN A 65 -5.94 -1.50 4.85
CA GLN A 65 -6.30 -0.53 5.90
C GLN A 65 -6.89 -1.22 7.14
N LEU A 66 -6.14 -2.16 7.73
CA LEU A 66 -6.61 -3.00 8.86
C LEU A 66 -6.84 -2.24 10.19
N ASP A 67 -6.44 -0.97 10.24
CA ASP A 67 -6.74 -0.05 11.34
C ASP A 67 -8.10 0.65 11.17
N TYR A 68 -8.72 0.55 9.99
CA TYR A 68 -9.95 1.25 9.60
C TYR A 68 -11.06 0.25 9.23
N ILE A 69 -11.23 -0.80 10.03
CA ILE A 69 -12.30 -1.78 9.84
C ILE A 69 -13.65 -1.07 10.02
N ASN A 70 -14.61 -1.37 9.14
CA ASN A 70 -15.92 -0.72 9.00
C ASN A 70 -15.84 0.76 8.59
N GLU A 71 -14.70 1.20 8.07
CA GLU A 71 -14.51 2.54 7.48
C GLU A 71 -14.00 2.44 6.04
N ASP A 72 -14.49 3.33 5.18
CA ASP A 72 -14.14 3.40 3.77
C ASP A 72 -13.36 4.69 3.47
N LEU A 73 -12.05 4.64 3.71
CA LEU A 73 -11.20 5.80 3.48
C LEU A 73 -10.90 6.02 1.98
N PRO A 74 -11.04 7.25 1.46
CA PRO A 74 -10.80 7.56 0.05
C PRO A 74 -9.30 7.77 -0.27
N THR A 75 -8.41 7.30 0.58
CA THR A 75 -6.95 7.54 0.48
C THR A 75 -6.18 6.29 0.85
N PHE A 76 -4.94 6.18 0.36
CA PHE A 76 -4.00 5.15 0.80
C PHE A 76 -2.63 5.75 1.12
N ALA A 77 -1.92 5.14 2.09
CA ALA A 77 -0.59 5.56 2.51
C ALA A 77 0.50 4.74 1.80
N PHE A 78 1.46 5.42 1.19
CA PHE A 78 2.65 4.82 0.61
C PHE A 78 3.88 5.23 1.40
N GLU A 79 4.58 4.25 1.97
CA GLU A 79 5.76 4.50 2.78
C GLU A 79 6.93 4.98 1.92
N LEU A 80 7.46 6.16 2.27
CA LEU A 80 8.57 6.80 1.59
C LEU A 80 9.89 6.48 2.25
N HIS A 81 9.96 6.69 3.57
CA HIS A 81 11.13 6.45 4.41
C HIS A 81 10.69 6.16 5.84
N TYR A 82 11.55 5.48 6.59
CA TYR A 82 11.36 5.21 8.01
C TYR A 82 12.72 5.17 8.72
N LEU A 83 12.71 5.38 10.03
CA LEU A 83 13.88 5.25 10.89
C LEU A 83 13.94 3.84 11.46
N LYS A 84 15.11 3.21 11.34
CA LYS A 84 15.40 1.94 12.01
C LYS A 84 16.74 2.04 12.72
N ASN A 85 16.72 1.95 14.04
CA ASN A 85 17.91 2.13 14.89
C ASN A 85 18.65 3.45 14.60
N GLY A 86 17.90 4.55 14.42
CA GLY A 86 18.45 5.87 14.09
C GLY A 86 18.94 6.04 12.65
N ILE A 87 18.86 4.99 11.82
CA ILE A 87 19.27 5.03 10.41
C ILE A 87 18.03 5.20 9.53
N LEU A 88 18.05 6.21 8.66
CA LEU A 88 17.01 6.40 7.66
C LEU A 88 17.07 5.29 6.61
N LYS A 89 15.94 4.65 6.37
CA LYS A 89 15.76 3.57 5.38
C LYS A 89 14.74 4.00 4.34
N ASP A 90 14.89 3.44 3.15
CA ASP A 90 13.89 3.60 2.08
C ASP A 90 12.64 2.81 2.44
N GLY A 91 11.50 3.47 2.31
CA GLY A 91 10.19 2.86 2.38
C GLY A 91 9.84 2.11 1.10
N TRP A 92 8.82 1.28 1.19
CA TRP A 92 8.41 0.35 0.14
C TRP A 92 8.22 0.97 -1.25
N LEU A 93 7.75 2.22 -1.35
CA LEU A 93 7.46 2.84 -2.64
C LEU A 93 8.72 2.97 -3.50
N PHE A 94 9.80 3.50 -2.91
CA PHE A 94 11.05 3.84 -3.61
C PHE A 94 12.18 2.83 -3.44
N ASP A 95 11.99 1.80 -2.60
CA ASP A 95 12.98 0.74 -2.46
C ASP A 95 13.12 -0.06 -3.78
N ALA A 96 14.29 0.06 -4.42
CA ALA A 96 14.59 -0.58 -5.69
C ALA A 96 14.74 -2.10 -5.58
N SER A 97 14.92 -2.65 -4.37
CA SER A 97 14.99 -4.10 -4.15
C SER A 97 13.62 -4.78 -4.28
N LYS A 98 12.52 -4.02 -4.22
CA LYS A 98 11.16 -4.55 -4.32
C LYS A 98 10.85 -4.98 -5.75
N LYS A 99 10.30 -6.20 -5.86
CA LYS A 99 9.92 -6.84 -7.13
C LYS A 99 8.46 -6.62 -7.52
N THR A 100 7.69 -5.91 -6.69
CA THR A 100 6.27 -5.65 -6.87
C THR A 100 5.96 -5.00 -8.22
N ASP A 101 5.09 -5.63 -9.01
CA ASP A 101 4.49 -5.04 -10.21
C ASP A 101 3.25 -4.22 -9.86
N PHE A 102 2.41 -4.77 -8.98
CA PHE A 102 1.16 -4.16 -8.53
C PHE A 102 1.02 -4.15 -7.02
N TYR A 103 0.52 -3.06 -6.48
CA TYR A 103 -0.06 -3.06 -5.14
C TYR A 103 -1.54 -3.43 -5.24
N ALA A 104 -1.99 -4.40 -4.45
CA ALA A 104 -3.41 -4.64 -4.20
C ALA A 104 -3.81 -3.84 -2.96
N LEU A 105 -4.36 -2.64 -3.18
CA LEU A 105 -4.80 -1.77 -2.09
C LEU A 105 -6.19 -2.20 -1.62
N VAL A 106 -6.26 -2.65 -0.38
CA VAL A 106 -7.48 -3.14 0.26
C VAL A 106 -8.02 -2.07 1.19
N THR A 107 -9.22 -1.60 0.89
CA THR A 107 -9.93 -0.50 1.57
C THR A 107 -11.38 -0.90 1.84
N GLY A 108 -12.10 -0.14 2.67
CA GLY A 108 -13.52 -0.40 2.95
C GLY A 108 -13.74 -1.84 3.43
N ILE A 109 -12.95 -2.28 4.42
CA ILE A 109 -12.99 -3.65 4.93
C ILE A 109 -14.08 -3.73 5.98
N TYR A 110 -15.12 -4.53 5.74
CA TYR A 110 -16.25 -4.69 6.65
C TYR A 110 -16.19 -6.02 7.39
N GLU A 111 -16.53 -5.97 8.68
CA GLU A 111 -16.69 -7.12 9.56
C GLU A 111 -18.13 -7.10 10.11
N ASP A 112 -19.09 -7.46 9.25
CA ASP A 112 -20.52 -7.52 9.62
C ASP A 112 -20.86 -8.77 10.46
N GLU A 113 -19.96 -9.76 10.45
CA GLU A 113 -20.05 -10.99 11.23
C GLU A 113 -18.89 -11.07 12.23
N PRO A 114 -19.11 -11.57 13.46
CA PRO A 114 -18.05 -11.68 14.46
C PRO A 114 -16.86 -12.49 13.96
N ASN A 115 -15.68 -11.88 14.03
CA ASN A 115 -14.41 -12.47 13.65
C ASN A 115 -14.26 -12.79 12.15
N LYS A 116 -15.06 -12.21 11.25
CA LYS A 116 -15.00 -12.51 9.81
C LYS A 116 -15.17 -11.25 8.96
N TYR A 117 -14.18 -10.97 8.12
CA TYR A 117 -14.34 -9.94 7.09
C TYR A 117 -15.30 -10.43 6.02
N THR A 118 -16.37 -9.67 5.82
CA THR A 118 -17.50 -10.00 4.94
C THR A 118 -17.34 -9.37 3.57
N SER A 119 -16.76 -8.16 3.51
CA SER A 119 -16.47 -7.50 2.24
C SER A 119 -15.27 -6.57 2.29
N CYS A 120 -14.68 -6.30 1.12
CA CYS A 120 -13.69 -5.25 0.94
C CYS A 120 -13.64 -4.73 -0.50
N LYS A 121 -13.05 -3.56 -0.68
CA LYS A 121 -12.72 -3.00 -1.99
C LYS A 121 -11.26 -3.22 -2.28
N ILE A 122 -10.95 -3.62 -3.51
CA ILE A 122 -9.58 -3.80 -3.97
C ILE A 122 -9.32 -2.88 -5.16
N ALA A 123 -8.20 -2.15 -5.10
CA ALA A 123 -7.67 -1.40 -6.22
C ALA A 123 -6.27 -1.90 -6.57
N PHE A 124 -6.07 -2.33 -7.82
CA PHE A 124 -4.74 -2.68 -8.32
C PHE A 124 -4.04 -1.43 -8.83
N VAL A 125 -2.93 -1.07 -8.20
CA VAL A 125 -2.07 0.06 -8.58
C VAL A 125 -0.83 -0.47 -9.27
N ASN A 126 -0.58 -0.08 -10.52
CA ASN A 126 0.65 -0.44 -11.21
C ASN A 126 1.81 0.41 -10.65
N ARG A 127 2.78 -0.23 -10.00
CA ARG A 127 3.90 0.47 -9.33
C ARG A 127 4.71 1.32 -10.30
N LYS A 128 5.03 0.79 -11.49
CA LYS A 128 5.80 1.53 -12.50
C LYS A 128 5.06 2.79 -12.94
N LYS A 129 3.78 2.68 -13.28
CA LYS A 129 2.96 3.84 -13.68
C LYS A 129 2.81 4.86 -12.54
N LEU A 130 2.68 4.39 -11.30
CA LEU A 130 2.64 5.28 -10.14
C LEU A 130 3.95 6.09 -10.02
N LEU A 131 5.10 5.43 -10.11
CA LEU A 131 6.40 6.11 -10.05
C LEU A 131 6.59 7.08 -11.21
N GLU A 132 6.13 6.73 -12.42
CA GLU A 132 6.14 7.61 -13.59
C GLU A 132 5.26 8.84 -13.37
N LEU A 133 4.03 8.67 -12.87
CA LEU A 133 3.12 9.77 -12.52
C LEU A 133 3.72 10.71 -11.47
N LEU A 134 4.29 10.16 -10.40
CA LEU A 134 4.93 10.96 -9.36
C LEU A 134 6.10 11.75 -9.94
N LYS A 135 6.92 11.11 -10.79
CA LYS A 135 8.02 11.78 -11.49
C LYS A 135 7.52 12.93 -12.38
N THR A 136 6.42 12.76 -13.14
CA THR A 136 5.89 13.83 -14.00
C THR A 136 5.34 15.01 -13.20
N LYS A 137 4.90 14.78 -11.96
CA LYS A 137 4.51 15.82 -11.00
C LYS A 137 5.69 16.47 -10.26
N GLY A 138 6.91 16.00 -10.48
CA GLY A 138 8.10 16.45 -9.74
C GLY A 138 8.25 15.80 -8.35
N VAL A 139 7.37 14.87 -7.98
CA VAL A 139 7.44 14.12 -6.73
C VAL A 139 8.50 13.01 -6.88
N THR A 140 9.72 13.35 -6.52
CA THR A 140 10.88 12.44 -6.58
C THR A 140 11.37 12.10 -5.17
N LYS A 141 12.17 11.03 -5.06
CA LYS A 141 12.83 10.67 -3.80
C LYS A 141 13.62 11.85 -3.22
N THR A 142 14.38 12.56 -4.06
CA THR A 142 15.17 13.74 -3.64
C THR A 142 14.27 14.86 -3.11
N CYS A 143 13.22 15.22 -3.86
CA CYS A 143 12.24 16.23 -3.44
C CYS A 143 11.63 15.88 -2.07
N LEU A 144 11.25 14.62 -1.86
CA LEU A 144 10.64 14.17 -0.60
C LEU A 144 11.62 14.17 0.58
N LEU A 145 12.89 13.89 0.34
CA LEU A 145 13.94 14.03 1.36
C LEU A 145 14.13 15.47 1.81
N GLU A 146 13.98 16.45 0.91
CA GLU A 146 14.03 17.88 1.30
C GLU A 146 12.88 18.24 2.25
N TYR A 147 11.69 17.65 2.09
CA TYR A 147 10.60 17.84 3.05
C TYR A 147 10.91 17.20 4.40
N TYR A 148 11.56 16.03 4.40
CA TYR A 148 11.95 15.33 5.62
C TYR A 148 13.06 16.07 6.38
N GLN A 149 13.99 16.72 5.70
CA GLN A 149 15.12 17.43 6.31
C GLN A 149 14.78 18.86 6.79
N LYS A 150 13.55 19.34 6.56
CA LYS A 150 13.13 20.67 7.03
C LYS A 150 12.99 20.68 8.54
N GLU A 151 13.60 21.69 9.17
CA GLU A 151 13.45 21.95 10.59
C GLU A 151 12.52 23.17 10.83
N PRO A 152 11.53 23.08 11.73
CA PRO A 152 11.12 21.85 12.44
C PRO A 152 10.36 20.89 11.53
N LEU A 153 10.61 19.58 11.65
CA LEU A 153 9.79 18.55 10.99
C LEU A 153 8.59 18.18 11.91
N PRO A 154 7.37 18.65 11.59
CA PRO A 154 6.21 18.44 12.46
C PRO A 154 5.70 17.00 12.39
N HIS A 155 4.96 16.61 13.42
CA HIS A 155 4.09 15.43 13.38
C HIS A 155 2.81 15.75 12.60
N GLY A 156 2.29 14.78 11.85
CA GLY A 156 0.99 14.85 11.19
C GLY A 156 1.04 15.27 9.72
N LYS A 157 -0.04 15.90 9.25
CA LYS A 157 -0.27 16.24 7.84
C LYS A 157 0.57 17.44 7.39
N MET A 158 1.26 17.27 6.27
CA MET A 158 2.07 18.31 5.63
C MET A 158 1.67 18.46 4.16
N LYS A 159 1.68 19.70 3.66
CA LYS A 159 1.43 19.99 2.25
C LYS A 159 2.67 19.64 1.42
N LEU A 160 2.43 19.00 0.29
CA LEU A 160 3.42 18.78 -0.76
C LEU A 160 3.11 19.78 -1.88
N LYS A 161 4.05 20.66 -2.23
CA LYS A 161 3.83 21.73 -3.23
C LYS A 161 3.42 21.17 -4.59
N GLU A 162 3.92 19.99 -4.90
CA GLU A 162 3.78 19.28 -6.16
C GLU A 162 2.38 18.67 -6.35
N LEU A 163 1.60 18.52 -5.25
CA LEU A 163 0.28 17.91 -5.27
C LEU A 163 -0.78 18.79 -4.60
N ASP A 164 -2.00 18.78 -5.13
CA ASP A 164 -3.13 19.38 -4.42
C ASP A 164 -3.56 18.48 -3.23
N PRO A 165 -3.54 18.97 -1.97
CA PRO A 165 -3.83 18.16 -0.78
C PRO A 165 -5.30 17.74 -0.63
N ARG A 166 -6.21 18.31 -1.42
CA ARG A 166 -7.65 17.97 -1.42
C ARG A 166 -7.95 16.90 -2.44
N THR A 167 -7.40 17.03 -3.65
CA THR A 167 -7.74 16.18 -4.80
C THR A 167 -6.69 15.12 -5.14
N GLU A 168 -5.41 15.35 -4.84
CA GLU A 168 -4.31 14.48 -5.27
C GLU A 168 -3.65 13.74 -4.10
N GLY A 169 -3.04 14.46 -3.16
CA GLY A 169 -2.30 13.84 -2.07
C GLY A 169 -1.50 14.80 -1.19
N TYR A 170 -0.95 14.27 -0.10
CA TYR A 170 -0.21 15.03 0.90
C TYR A 170 0.78 14.14 1.67
N LEU A 171 1.68 14.73 2.44
CA LEU A 171 2.63 13.99 3.28
C LEU A 171 2.07 13.80 4.70
N TYR A 172 2.39 12.67 5.32
CA TYR A 172 2.04 12.43 6.71
C TYR A 172 3.23 11.85 7.47
N HIS A 173 3.60 12.51 8.57
CA HIS A 173 4.72 12.11 9.41
C HIS A 173 4.25 11.55 10.75
N SER A 174 4.48 10.27 11.00
CA SER A 174 4.06 9.61 12.24
C SER A 174 5.11 9.67 13.35
N LYS A 175 5.71 10.85 13.56
CA LYS A 175 6.81 11.10 14.53
C LYS A 175 6.58 10.56 15.93
N ASN A 176 5.38 10.79 16.48
CA ASN A 176 5.11 10.57 17.90
C ASN A 176 4.41 9.22 18.18
N ASN A 177 3.97 8.53 17.12
CA ASN A 177 3.05 7.40 17.26
C ASN A 177 3.73 6.05 17.00
N LYS A 178 4.89 6.06 16.34
CA LYS A 178 5.63 4.85 15.96
C LYS A 178 7.13 5.09 16.16
N ALA A 179 7.82 4.09 16.72
CA ALA A 179 9.27 4.14 16.90
C ALA A 179 10.02 4.36 15.57
N GLU A 180 9.47 3.82 14.48
CA GLU A 180 10.05 3.94 13.14
C GLU A 180 9.78 5.30 12.46
N GLN A 181 8.99 6.18 13.08
CA GLN A 181 8.66 7.51 12.57
C GLN A 181 8.41 7.56 11.04
N PRO A 182 7.52 6.70 10.50
CA PRO A 182 7.37 6.58 9.06
C PRO A 182 6.89 7.89 8.44
N PHE A 183 7.48 8.19 7.30
CA PHE A 183 7.12 9.32 6.44
C PHE A 183 6.39 8.77 5.22
N ASN A 184 5.11 9.13 5.09
CA ASN A 184 4.21 8.55 4.11
C ASN A 184 3.73 9.59 3.12
N LEU A 185 3.60 9.19 1.86
CA LEU A 185 2.81 9.90 0.86
C LEU A 185 1.39 9.34 0.90
N ILE A 186 0.43 10.18 1.27
CA ILE A 186 -0.99 9.84 1.25
C ILE A 186 -1.56 10.28 -0.09
N LEU A 187 -2.07 9.33 -0.88
CA LEU A 187 -2.68 9.60 -2.19
C LEU A 187 -4.18 9.33 -2.15
N LYS A 188 -4.95 10.15 -2.86
CA LYS A 188 -6.39 9.96 -3.07
C LYS A 188 -6.61 8.83 -4.08
N LEU A 189 -7.52 7.91 -3.78
CA LEU A 189 -7.80 6.78 -4.68
C LEU A 189 -8.36 7.27 -6.02
N ASP A 190 -9.26 8.25 -6.00
CA ASP A 190 -9.83 8.86 -7.21
C ASP A 190 -8.77 9.50 -8.11
N TYR A 191 -7.73 10.07 -7.52
CA TYR A 191 -6.59 10.61 -8.26
C TYR A 191 -5.83 9.49 -8.99
N LEU A 192 -5.61 8.35 -8.33
CA LEU A 192 -4.97 7.19 -8.94
C LEU A 192 -5.81 6.60 -10.10
N PHE A 193 -7.13 6.56 -9.93
CA PHE A 193 -8.05 6.09 -10.98
C PHE A 193 -8.08 7.06 -12.18
N SER A 194 -8.22 8.35 -11.92
CA SER A 194 -8.27 9.40 -12.95
C SER A 194 -7.01 9.44 -13.81
N ASN A 195 -5.84 9.13 -13.21
CA ASN A 195 -4.56 9.06 -13.93
C ASN A 195 -4.25 7.68 -14.51
N ARG A 196 -5.20 6.72 -14.47
CA ARG A 196 -5.04 5.36 -15.03
C ARG A 196 -3.82 4.60 -14.50
N VAL A 197 -3.36 4.93 -13.29
CA VAL A 197 -2.33 4.18 -12.57
C VAL A 197 -2.94 3.07 -11.72
N ALA A 198 -4.20 3.23 -11.34
CA ALA A 198 -4.99 2.24 -10.61
C ALA A 198 -6.23 1.79 -11.39
N LYS A 199 -6.69 0.58 -11.09
CA LYS A 199 -7.98 0.05 -11.55
C LYS A 199 -8.72 -0.60 -10.38
N LYS A 200 -9.99 -0.25 -10.22
CA LYS A 200 -10.89 -0.89 -9.26
C LYS A 200 -11.16 -2.34 -9.69
N PHE A 201 -11.13 -3.26 -8.72
CA PHE A 201 -11.38 -4.68 -8.92
C PHE A 201 -12.75 -5.10 -8.38
N THR A 202 -13.06 -4.74 -7.13
CA THR A 202 -14.36 -4.95 -6.45
C THR A 202 -14.88 -3.65 -5.85
#